data_AF-A0A661DGT3-F1
#
_entry.id   AF-A0A661DGT3-F1
#
_cell.length_a   1.000
_cell.length_b   1.000
_cell.length_c   1.000
_cell.angle_alpha   90.00
_cell.angle_beta   90.00
_cell.angle_gamma   90.00
#
_symmetry.space_group_name_H-M   'P 1'
#
loop_
_entity.id
_entity.type
_entity.pdbx_description
1 polymer ?
#
loop_
_entity_poly.entity_id
_entity_poly.type
_entity_poly.pdbx_seq_one_letter_code
_entity_poly.pdbx_strand_id
1 'polypeptide(L)'
;IVTRGSGGRGYFSDKDSIPTRIISTHPYPSFADSNYTMGINLRFCDQILSENPFLAGIKHLNRLEQVLARNEWSDPNINEGLMSDSHGNVIEGTMSNIFIVKLGQLFTPKLNKSGVAGIMRAQIMKLASENSLLVKEEVITQKEVNNADEVFVCNSVIGIWPVSHIADTSYQVGPITQQLQHALQQLKK
;
A
#
# COMPACT_ATOMS: atom_id res chain seq x y z
N ILE A 1 -3.46 -0.46 18.89
CA ILE A 1 -3.99 0.90 18.66
C ILE A 1 -3.58 1.79 19.82
N VAL A 2 -3.17 3.02 19.54
CA VAL A 2 -2.93 4.05 20.57
C VAL A 2 -3.84 5.24 20.27
N THR A 3 -4.64 5.67 21.24
CA THR A 3 -5.44 6.89 21.16
C THR A 3 -4.90 7.93 22.14
N ARG A 4 -5.31 9.19 21.99
CA ARG A 4 -4.95 10.25 22.94
C ARG A 4 -5.58 10.06 24.33
N GLY A 5 -6.55 9.16 24.47
CA GLY A 5 -7.33 8.97 25.69
C GLY A 5 -8.66 9.73 25.65
N SER A 6 -9.27 9.87 26.82
CA SER A 6 -10.51 10.63 27.00
C SER A 6 -10.22 12.13 27.06
N GLY A 7 -11.13 12.95 26.53
CA GLY A 7 -11.05 14.42 26.58
C GLY A 7 -12.40 15.07 26.95
N GLY A 8 -12.40 16.39 27.02
CA GLY A 8 -13.61 17.20 27.24
C GLY A 8 -14.41 17.45 25.96
N ARG A 9 -15.04 18.63 25.86
CA ARG A 9 -15.78 19.06 24.66
C ARG A 9 -14.86 19.78 23.67
N GLY A 10 -15.08 19.55 22.37
CA GLY A 10 -14.34 20.22 21.29
C GLY A 10 -13.08 19.47 20.83
N TYR A 11 -12.24 20.13 20.04
CA TYR A 11 -11.07 19.53 19.39
C TYR A 11 -9.73 19.81 20.07
N PHE A 12 -9.71 20.67 21.10
CA PHE A 12 -8.48 21.00 21.81
C PHE A 12 -7.91 19.74 22.49
N SER A 13 -6.64 19.44 22.19
CA SER A 13 -5.94 18.31 22.79
C SER A 13 -5.15 18.76 24.00
N ASP A 14 -5.61 18.38 25.19
CA ASP A 14 -4.87 18.59 26.42
C ASP A 14 -3.55 17.79 26.41
N LYS A 15 -2.45 18.43 26.80
CA LYS A 15 -1.12 17.82 26.87
C LYS A 15 -1.02 16.80 28.01
N ASP A 16 -1.85 16.95 29.03
CA ASP A 16 -1.88 16.04 30.19
C ASP A 16 -2.82 14.84 29.98
N SER A 17 -3.37 14.67 28.77
CA SER A 17 -4.20 13.52 28.42
C SER A 17 -3.43 12.21 28.56
N ILE A 18 -4.04 11.22 29.23
CA ILE A 18 -3.45 9.88 29.40
C ILE A 18 -3.80 9.00 28.18
N PRO A 19 -2.82 8.57 27.36
CA PRO A 19 -3.10 7.77 26.17
C PRO A 19 -3.70 6.39 26.49
N THR A 20 -4.68 5.95 25.69
CA THR A 20 -5.20 4.59 25.77
C THR A 20 -4.43 3.66 24.84
N ARG A 21 -3.96 2.53 25.36
CA ARG A 21 -3.34 1.46 24.58
C ARG A 21 -4.31 0.28 24.48
N ILE A 22 -4.67 -0.08 23.26
CA ILE A 22 -5.55 -1.21 22.97
C ILE A 22 -4.76 -2.25 22.19
N ILE A 23 -4.71 -3.48 22.71
CA ILE A 23 -4.13 -4.65 22.05
C ILE A 23 -5.26 -5.61 21.76
N SER A 24 -5.33 -6.08 20.53
CA SER A 24 -6.25 -7.13 20.10
C SER A 24 -5.47 -8.12 19.25
N THR A 25 -5.81 -9.40 19.38
CA THR A 25 -5.21 -10.49 18.63
C THR A 25 -6.29 -11.18 17.81
N HIS A 26 -5.92 -11.58 16.59
CA HIS A 26 -6.80 -12.26 15.67
C HIS A 26 -6.04 -13.41 14.99
N PRO A 27 -6.73 -14.46 14.53
CA PRO A 27 -6.11 -15.48 13.68
C PRO A 27 -5.47 -14.85 12.45
N TYR A 28 -4.38 -15.44 11.98
CA TYR A 28 -3.76 -15.01 10.73
C TYR A 28 -4.74 -15.27 9.57
N PRO A 29 -4.98 -14.29 8.68
CA PRO A 29 -5.89 -14.47 7.57
C PRO A 29 -5.36 -15.51 6.57
N SER A 30 -6.26 -16.33 6.04
CA SER A 30 -5.94 -17.25 4.95
C SER A 30 -6.19 -16.56 3.61
N PHE A 31 -5.22 -16.66 2.71
CA PHE A 31 -5.32 -16.17 1.34
C PHE A 31 -4.95 -17.30 0.39
N ALA A 32 -5.47 -17.26 -0.83
CA ALA A 32 -5.11 -18.25 -1.84
C ALA A 32 -3.63 -18.10 -2.22
N ASP A 33 -2.90 -19.22 -2.27
CA ASP A 33 -1.48 -19.25 -2.66
C ASP A 33 -1.25 -18.66 -4.06
N SER A 34 -2.28 -18.74 -4.92
CA SER A 34 -2.32 -18.10 -6.23
C SER A 34 -2.05 -16.60 -6.20
N ASN A 35 -2.45 -15.89 -5.13
CA ASN A 35 -2.20 -14.46 -5.02
C ASN A 35 -0.71 -14.13 -5.01
N TYR A 36 0.10 -15.04 -4.46
CA TYR A 36 1.55 -14.90 -4.41
C TYR A 36 2.21 -15.30 -5.73
N THR A 37 1.73 -16.36 -6.38
CA THR A 37 2.38 -16.96 -7.56
C THR A 37 1.86 -16.45 -8.90
N MET A 38 0.54 -16.27 -9.03
CA MET A 38 -0.13 -15.84 -10.26
C MET A 38 -0.55 -14.37 -10.24
N GLY A 39 -0.50 -13.75 -9.06
CA GLY A 39 -0.89 -12.36 -8.85
C GLY A 39 -2.38 -12.15 -8.68
N ILE A 40 -2.74 -10.89 -8.46
CA ILE A 40 -4.08 -10.46 -8.08
C ILE A 40 -4.65 -9.44 -9.06
N ASN A 41 -5.98 -9.28 -9.05
CA ASN A 41 -6.67 -8.29 -9.86
C ASN A 41 -7.02 -7.06 -9.01
N LEU A 42 -6.73 -5.89 -9.56
CA LEU A 42 -7.00 -4.59 -8.96
C LEU A 42 -7.97 -3.78 -9.82
N ARG A 43 -8.56 -2.77 -9.18
CA ARG A 43 -9.23 -1.66 -9.84
C ARG A 43 -8.57 -0.34 -9.48
N PHE A 44 -8.87 0.71 -10.24
CA PHE A 44 -8.74 2.08 -9.76
C PHE A 44 -9.98 2.45 -8.95
N CYS A 45 -9.78 3.11 -7.81
CA CYS A 45 -10.86 3.64 -6.99
C CYS A 45 -11.26 5.04 -7.47
N ASP A 46 -12.55 5.35 -7.37
CA ASP A 46 -13.09 6.69 -7.60
C ASP A 46 -12.83 7.60 -6.40
N GLN A 47 -12.84 7.05 -5.18
CA GLN A 47 -12.49 7.74 -3.96
C GLN A 47 -11.00 8.09 -3.96
N ILE A 48 -10.73 9.40 -3.84
CA ILE A 48 -9.39 9.96 -3.73
C ILE A 48 -8.93 10.07 -2.26
N LEU A 49 -7.62 10.20 -2.07
CA LEU A 49 -7.00 10.57 -0.80
C LEU A 49 -6.82 12.09 -0.72
N SER A 50 -7.23 12.65 0.41
CA SER A 50 -7.00 14.07 0.73
C SER A 50 -5.51 14.34 0.95
N GLU A 51 -5.04 15.49 0.48
CA GLU A 51 -3.66 15.94 0.69
C GLU A 51 -3.54 16.69 2.02
N ASN A 52 -2.79 16.11 2.96
CA ASN A 52 -2.43 16.73 4.24
C ASN A 52 -1.01 16.33 4.66
N PRO A 53 0.00 17.19 4.44
CA PRO A 53 1.40 16.88 4.78
C PRO A 53 1.65 16.57 6.27
N PHE A 54 0.79 17.03 7.18
CA PHE A 54 0.94 16.75 8.62
C PHE A 54 0.46 15.35 9.01
N LEU A 55 -0.35 14.71 8.17
CA LEU A 55 -0.87 13.36 8.38
C LEU A 55 -0.23 12.33 7.44
N ALA A 56 0.38 12.80 6.35
CA ALA A 56 1.01 11.99 5.33
C ALA A 56 2.03 11.00 5.92
N GLY A 57 1.96 9.74 5.46
CA GLY A 57 2.82 8.67 5.93
C GLY A 57 2.41 8.05 7.28
N ILE A 58 1.57 8.71 8.09
CA ILE A 58 1.20 8.23 9.42
C ILE A 58 0.06 7.20 9.33
N LYS A 59 0.21 6.04 9.98
CA LYS A 59 -0.87 5.07 10.16
C LYS A 59 -1.87 5.48 11.26
N HIS A 60 -2.49 6.66 11.13
CA HIS A 60 -3.50 7.19 12.06
C HIS A 60 -4.88 6.52 11.94
N LEU A 61 -5.81 6.86 12.84
CA LEU A 61 -7.16 6.27 12.92
C LEU A 61 -8.22 6.92 12.02
N ASN A 62 -7.95 8.08 11.42
CA ASN A 62 -8.86 8.69 10.44
C ASN A 62 -8.82 7.90 9.13
N ARG A 63 -9.62 6.83 9.02
CA ARG A 63 -9.57 5.87 7.89
C ARG A 63 -10.84 5.82 7.06
N LEU A 64 -11.64 6.87 7.11
CA LEU A 64 -12.92 6.92 6.39
C LEU A 64 -12.71 6.85 4.87
N GLU A 65 -11.65 7.47 4.34
CA GLU A 65 -11.33 7.39 2.91
C GLU A 65 -11.09 5.96 2.44
N GLN A 66 -10.35 5.15 3.21
CA GLN A 66 -10.14 3.74 2.87
C GLN A 66 -11.43 2.92 3.00
N VAL A 67 -12.30 3.25 3.96
CA VAL A 67 -13.62 2.60 4.09
C VAL A 67 -14.49 2.90 2.87
N LEU A 68 -14.54 4.16 2.43
CA LEU A 68 -15.29 4.56 1.24
C LEU A 68 -14.74 3.87 -0.01
N ALA A 69 -13.43 3.91 -0.21
CA ALA A 69 -12.77 3.29 -1.36
C ALA A 69 -13.00 1.78 -1.41
N ARG A 70 -12.86 1.08 -0.26
CA ARG A 70 -13.08 -0.37 -0.20
C ARG A 70 -14.52 -0.74 -0.54
N ASN A 71 -15.49 0.11 -0.24
CA ASN A 71 -16.91 -0.14 -0.50
C ASN A 71 -17.30 0.10 -1.97
N GLU A 72 -16.39 0.50 -2.85
CA GLU A 72 -16.68 0.68 -4.26
C GLU A 72 -16.85 -0.64 -5.03
N TRP A 73 -16.44 -1.77 -4.46
CA TRP A 73 -16.59 -3.07 -5.09
C TRP A 73 -17.04 -4.18 -4.14
N SER A 74 -17.90 -5.05 -4.67
CA SER A 74 -18.32 -6.32 -4.07
C SER A 74 -17.92 -7.53 -4.90
N ASP A 75 -17.35 -7.34 -6.09
CA ASP A 75 -16.87 -8.43 -6.94
C ASP A 75 -15.73 -9.17 -6.22
N PRO A 76 -15.88 -10.48 -5.93
CA PRO A 76 -14.86 -11.26 -5.25
C PRO A 76 -13.58 -11.44 -6.09
N ASN A 77 -13.63 -11.17 -7.40
CA ASN A 77 -12.47 -11.25 -8.28
C ASN A 77 -11.54 -10.04 -8.15
N ILE A 78 -11.97 -8.94 -7.52
CA ILE A 78 -11.14 -7.77 -7.26
C ILE A 78 -10.57 -7.87 -5.85
N ASN A 79 -9.25 -8.04 -5.76
CA ASN A 79 -8.55 -8.29 -4.51
C ASN A 79 -8.19 -7.01 -3.76
N GLU A 80 -7.96 -5.90 -4.48
CA GLU A 80 -7.51 -4.63 -3.94
C GLU A 80 -7.90 -3.47 -4.88
N GLY A 81 -7.92 -2.24 -4.36
CA GLY A 81 -8.21 -1.03 -5.13
C GLY A 81 -7.11 0.02 -4.97
N LEU A 82 -6.65 0.62 -6.07
CA LEU A 82 -5.66 1.69 -6.08
C LEU A 82 -6.32 3.05 -5.90
N MET A 83 -5.88 3.78 -4.88
CA MET A 83 -6.32 5.12 -4.56
C MET A 83 -5.34 6.17 -5.12
N SER A 84 -5.90 7.26 -5.63
CA SER A 84 -5.14 8.39 -6.19
C SER A 84 -5.31 9.65 -5.34
N ASP A 85 -4.44 10.63 -5.53
CA ASP A 85 -4.66 12.00 -5.03
C ASP A 85 -5.65 12.78 -5.92
N SER A 86 -5.91 14.04 -5.54
CA SER A 86 -6.80 14.94 -6.29
C SER A 86 -6.32 15.30 -7.71
N HIS A 87 -5.06 15.00 -8.03
CA HIS A 87 -4.45 15.24 -9.33
C HIS A 87 -4.41 13.97 -10.20
N GLY A 88 -4.95 12.85 -9.72
CA GLY A 88 -4.95 11.57 -10.41
C GLY A 88 -3.61 10.82 -10.34
N ASN A 89 -2.72 11.20 -9.42
CA ASN A 89 -1.49 10.43 -9.16
C ASN A 89 -1.80 9.28 -8.21
N VAL A 90 -1.33 8.08 -8.53
CA VAL A 90 -1.51 6.89 -7.70
C VAL A 90 -0.65 7.02 -6.44
N ILE A 91 -1.25 6.73 -5.28
CA ILE A 91 -0.59 6.86 -3.97
C ILE A 91 -0.37 5.50 -3.31
N GLU A 92 -1.44 4.72 -3.14
CA GLU A 92 -1.43 3.42 -2.46
C GLU A 92 -2.70 2.61 -2.78
N GLY A 93 -2.79 1.38 -2.33
CA GLY A 93 -4.03 0.60 -2.30
C GLY A 93 -4.85 0.86 -1.04
N THR A 94 -6.07 0.33 -0.94
CA THR A 94 -6.94 0.56 0.24
C THR A 94 -6.33 0.02 1.54
N MET A 95 -5.49 -1.01 1.47
CA MET A 95 -4.78 -1.59 2.61
C MET A 95 -3.30 -1.91 2.35
N SER A 96 -2.72 -1.40 1.26
CA SER A 96 -1.39 -1.80 0.78
C SER A 96 -0.64 -0.64 0.13
N ASN A 97 0.70 -0.69 0.09
CA ASN A 97 1.48 0.23 -0.75
C ASN A 97 1.74 -0.40 -2.12
N ILE A 98 1.99 0.42 -3.14
CA ILE A 98 2.27 0.00 -4.51
C ILE A 98 3.72 0.26 -4.92
N PHE A 99 4.25 -0.64 -5.75
CA PHE A 99 5.46 -0.44 -6.53
C PHE A 99 5.18 -0.77 -7.99
N ILE A 100 5.89 -0.07 -8.87
CA ILE A 100 5.96 -0.40 -10.29
C ILE A 100 7.41 -0.62 -10.70
N VAL A 101 7.61 -1.43 -11.73
CA VAL A 101 8.90 -1.66 -12.37
C VAL A 101 8.83 -1.10 -13.77
N LYS A 102 9.85 -0.34 -14.17
CA LYS A 102 9.98 0.18 -15.53
C LYS A 102 11.45 0.20 -15.94
N LEU A 103 11.75 -0.44 -17.06
CA LEU A 103 13.12 -0.59 -17.60
C LEU A 103 14.09 -1.14 -16.54
N GLY A 104 13.65 -2.13 -15.76
CA GLY A 104 14.44 -2.76 -14.71
C GLY A 104 14.65 -1.92 -13.44
N GLN A 105 14.00 -0.77 -13.31
CA GLN A 105 14.09 0.10 -12.14
C GLN A 105 12.78 0.06 -11.32
N LEU A 106 12.89 0.09 -9.98
CA LEU A 106 11.73 0.19 -9.09
C LEU A 106 11.32 1.64 -8.84
N PHE A 107 10.02 1.85 -8.80
CA PHE A 107 9.41 3.11 -8.44
C PHE A 107 8.27 2.88 -7.45
N THR A 108 8.11 3.79 -6.50
CA THR A 108 6.97 3.80 -5.56
C THR A 108 6.52 5.25 -5.32
N PRO A 109 5.24 5.50 -5.05
CA PRO A 109 4.75 6.86 -4.84
C PRO A 109 5.45 7.58 -3.68
N LYS A 110 5.70 8.88 -3.82
CA LYS A 110 6.04 9.78 -2.70
C LYS A 110 4.85 9.91 -1.76
N LEU A 111 5.09 9.74 -0.46
CA LEU A 111 4.05 9.81 0.58
C LEU A 111 4.17 11.08 1.44
N ASN A 112 4.56 12.20 0.84
CA ASN A 112 4.75 13.49 1.53
C ASN A 112 3.46 14.32 1.65
N LYS A 113 2.39 13.90 0.97
CA LYS A 113 1.08 14.58 1.00
C LYS A 113 -0.07 13.69 1.48
N SER A 114 -0.01 12.40 1.24
CA SER A 114 -1.06 11.44 1.59
C SER A 114 -0.47 10.03 1.68
N GLY A 115 -1.33 9.06 2.01
CA GLY A 115 -0.96 7.64 2.13
C GLY A 115 -0.26 7.28 3.45
N VAL A 116 0.16 6.03 3.56
CA VAL A 116 0.78 5.43 4.75
C VAL A 116 2.18 4.92 4.40
N ALA A 117 3.19 5.34 5.15
CA ALA A 117 4.56 4.83 5.02
C ALA A 117 4.65 3.43 5.63
N GLY A 118 4.23 2.42 4.86
CA GLY A 118 4.14 1.05 5.33
C GLY A 118 5.49 0.45 5.68
N ILE A 119 5.51 -0.36 6.74
CA ILE A 119 6.74 -1.03 7.18
C ILE A 119 7.26 -2.01 6.12
N MET A 120 6.36 -2.68 5.39
CA MET A 120 6.74 -3.61 4.31
C MET A 120 7.32 -2.86 3.11
N ARG A 121 6.77 -1.68 2.77
CA ARG A 121 7.35 -0.78 1.76
C ARG A 121 8.79 -0.42 2.12
N ALA A 122 9.04 0.02 3.36
CA ALA A 122 10.39 0.32 3.83
C ALA A 122 11.32 -0.91 3.77
N GLN A 123 10.82 -2.08 4.14
CA GLN A 123 11.57 -3.33 4.07
C GLN A 123 11.93 -3.70 2.63
N ILE A 124 11.02 -3.52 1.68
CA ILE A 124 11.25 -3.77 0.25
C ILE A 124 12.29 -2.80 -0.32
N MET A 125 12.20 -1.51 0.04
CA MET A 125 13.22 -0.53 -0.37
C MET A 125 14.61 -0.89 0.13
N LYS A 126 14.71 -1.37 1.38
CA LYS A 126 15.96 -1.86 1.96
C LYS A 126 16.48 -3.09 1.19
N LEU A 127 15.63 -4.10 0.99
CA LEU A 127 15.96 -5.31 0.24
C LEU A 127 16.42 -5.00 -1.20
N ALA A 128 15.73 -4.08 -1.87
CA ALA A 128 16.09 -3.64 -3.20
C ALA A 128 17.51 -3.04 -3.21
N SER A 129 17.81 -2.15 -2.27
CA SER A 129 19.17 -1.60 -2.12
C SER A 129 20.23 -2.68 -1.88
N GLU A 130 19.96 -3.68 -1.05
CA GLU A 130 20.86 -4.81 -0.78
C GLU A 130 21.08 -5.71 -2.02
N ASN A 131 20.11 -5.72 -2.94
CA ASN A 131 20.13 -6.51 -4.17
C ASN A 131 20.51 -5.68 -5.41
N SER A 132 21.13 -4.51 -5.23
CA SER A 132 21.54 -3.62 -6.32
C SER A 132 20.40 -3.15 -7.23
N LEU A 133 19.17 -3.13 -6.72
CA LEU A 133 18.00 -2.57 -7.40
C LEU A 133 17.82 -1.12 -6.98
N LEU A 134 17.85 -0.21 -7.95
CA LEU A 134 17.57 1.21 -7.69
C LEU A 134 16.07 1.39 -7.42
N VAL A 135 15.75 2.03 -6.29
CA VAL A 135 14.38 2.44 -5.97
C VAL A 135 14.27 3.95 -6.00
N LYS A 136 13.26 4.48 -6.69
CA LYS A 136 12.92 5.89 -6.69
C LYS A 136 11.55 6.12 -6.06
N GLU A 137 11.49 7.09 -5.16
CA GLU A 137 10.23 7.64 -4.69
C GLU A 137 9.86 8.81 -5.61
N GLU A 138 8.76 8.70 -6.35
CA GLU A 138 8.33 9.75 -7.29
C GLU A 138 6.81 9.92 -7.34
N VAL A 139 6.34 10.92 -8.09
CA VAL A 139 4.92 11.05 -8.41
C VAL A 139 4.64 10.09 -9.54
N ILE A 140 3.66 9.19 -9.36
CA ILE A 140 3.34 8.14 -10.32
C ILE A 140 1.92 8.36 -10.82
N THR A 141 1.76 8.57 -12.11
CA THR A 141 0.43 8.71 -12.74
C THR A 141 -0.20 7.35 -13.01
N GLN A 142 -1.53 7.29 -13.13
CA GLN A 142 -2.22 6.05 -13.58
C GLN A 142 -1.69 5.56 -14.94
N LYS A 143 -1.33 6.49 -15.84
CA LYS A 143 -0.72 6.15 -17.13
C LYS A 143 0.62 5.43 -16.95
N GLU A 144 1.46 5.85 -15.99
CA GLU A 144 2.73 5.17 -15.72
C GLU A 144 2.53 3.79 -15.11
N VAL A 145 1.52 3.62 -14.24
CA VAL A 145 1.12 2.29 -13.75
C VAL A 145 0.70 1.40 -14.92
N ASN A 146 -0.18 1.87 -15.80
CA ASN A 146 -0.65 1.10 -16.96
C ASN A 146 0.45 0.74 -17.96
N ASN A 147 1.54 1.52 -18.02
CA ASN A 147 2.69 1.27 -18.90
C ASN A 147 3.90 0.65 -18.17
N ALA A 148 3.72 0.18 -16.93
CA ALA A 148 4.78 -0.47 -16.18
C ALA A 148 5.04 -1.90 -16.71
N ASP A 149 6.27 -2.36 -16.61
CA ASP A 149 6.66 -3.73 -16.95
C ASP A 149 6.14 -4.73 -15.91
N GLU A 150 6.17 -4.32 -14.63
CA GLU A 150 5.64 -5.10 -13.50
C GLU A 150 4.94 -4.17 -12.51
N VAL A 151 3.92 -4.68 -11.82
CA VAL A 151 3.27 -3.98 -10.71
C VAL A 151 3.09 -4.96 -9.56
N PHE A 152 3.32 -4.51 -8.33
CA PHE A 152 3.01 -5.29 -7.13
C PHE A 152 2.54 -4.40 -5.99
N VAL A 153 1.76 -4.99 -5.10
CA VAL A 153 1.33 -4.36 -3.84
C VAL A 153 1.92 -5.08 -2.63
N CYS A 154 2.05 -4.35 -1.53
CA CYS A 154 2.66 -4.89 -0.33
C CYS A 154 2.03 -4.35 0.96
N ASN A 155 1.99 -5.19 1.99
CA ASN A 155 1.77 -4.77 3.37
C ASN A 155 2.37 -5.79 4.33
N SER A 156 2.30 -5.51 5.63
CA SER A 156 2.92 -6.37 6.66
C SER A 156 2.27 -7.74 6.82
N VAL A 157 1.06 -7.93 6.30
CA VAL A 157 0.32 -9.20 6.36
C VAL A 157 0.57 -10.01 5.09
N ILE A 158 0.30 -9.45 3.92
CA ILE A 158 0.39 -10.16 2.63
C ILE A 158 1.84 -10.33 2.14
N GLY A 159 2.78 -9.53 2.65
CA GLY A 159 4.12 -9.46 2.10
C GLY A 159 4.10 -8.73 0.76
N ILE A 160 4.33 -9.46 -0.34
CA ILE A 160 4.30 -8.97 -1.72
C ILE A 160 3.31 -9.81 -2.51
N TRP A 161 2.31 -9.15 -3.10
CA TRP A 161 1.43 -9.72 -4.10
C TRP A 161 1.70 -9.06 -5.46
N PRO A 162 2.13 -9.83 -6.48
CA PRO A 162 2.21 -9.31 -7.84
C PRO A 162 0.80 -8.98 -8.33
N VAL A 163 0.70 -7.98 -9.19
CA VAL A 163 -0.56 -7.60 -9.83
C VAL A 163 -0.55 -8.20 -11.23
N SER A 164 -1.60 -8.95 -11.57
CA SER A 164 -1.78 -9.54 -12.89
C SER A 164 -2.75 -8.74 -13.75
N HIS A 165 -3.70 -8.03 -13.14
CA HIS A 165 -4.63 -7.15 -13.84
C HIS A 165 -4.91 -5.87 -13.07
N ILE A 166 -5.04 -4.76 -13.77
CA ILE A 166 -5.64 -3.51 -13.26
C ILE A 166 -6.64 -3.02 -14.29
N ALA A 167 -7.94 -3.08 -13.97
CA ALA A 167 -9.01 -2.82 -14.94
C ALA A 167 -8.77 -3.59 -16.26
N ASP A 168 -8.59 -2.89 -17.38
CA ASP A 168 -8.39 -3.49 -18.71
C ASP A 168 -6.91 -3.79 -19.04
N THR A 169 -5.98 -3.53 -18.12
CA THR A 169 -4.53 -3.75 -18.34
C THR A 169 -4.07 -5.05 -17.68
N SER A 170 -3.43 -5.92 -18.46
CA SER A 170 -2.82 -7.16 -17.98
C SER A 170 -1.31 -7.02 -17.79
N TYR A 171 -0.78 -7.67 -16.77
CA TYR A 171 0.64 -7.74 -16.44
C TYR A 171 1.08 -9.18 -16.30
N GLN A 172 2.35 -9.44 -16.59
CA GLN A 172 2.99 -10.70 -16.23
C GLN A 172 3.67 -10.54 -14.86
N VAL A 173 3.69 -11.61 -14.08
CA VAL A 173 4.49 -11.64 -12.85
C VAL A 173 5.97 -11.63 -13.25
N GLY A 174 6.61 -10.48 -13.12
CA GLY A 174 7.96 -10.29 -13.64
C GLY A 174 9.09 -10.68 -12.68
N PRO A 175 10.33 -10.76 -13.20
CA PRO A 175 11.48 -11.26 -12.48
C PRO A 175 11.87 -10.41 -11.27
N ILE A 176 11.69 -9.09 -11.31
CA ILE A 176 12.08 -8.22 -10.19
C ILE A 176 11.14 -8.44 -9.00
N THR A 177 9.84 -8.56 -9.24
CA THR A 177 8.87 -8.91 -8.22
C THR A 177 9.19 -10.26 -7.58
N GLN A 178 9.50 -11.27 -8.40
CA GLN A 178 9.90 -12.60 -7.93
C GLN A 178 11.21 -12.58 -7.12
N GLN A 179 12.20 -11.80 -7.56
CA GLN A 179 13.46 -11.63 -6.84
C GLN A 179 13.21 -11.06 -5.44
N LEU A 180 12.39 -10.02 -5.31
CA LEU A 180 12.06 -9.40 -4.02
C LEU A 180 11.22 -10.32 -3.14
N GLN A 181 10.29 -11.05 -3.73
CA GLN A 181 9.54 -12.11 -3.08
C GLN A 181 10.46 -13.16 -2.46
N HIS A 182 11.47 -13.62 -3.19
CA HIS A 182 12.44 -14.62 -2.74
C HIS A 182 13.36 -14.05 -1.64
N ALA A 183 13.86 -12.82 -1.80
CA ALA A 183 14.66 -12.15 -0.78
C ALA A 183 13.90 -11.95 0.54
N LEU A 184 12.61 -11.58 0.45
CA LEU A 184 11.75 -11.43 1.63
C LEU A 184 11.51 -12.77 2.36
N GLN A 185 11.37 -13.88 1.63
CA GLN A 185 11.25 -15.20 2.24
C GLN A 185 12.51 -15.62 3.02
N GLN A 186 13.69 -15.25 2.53
CA GLN A 186 14.96 -15.58 3.19
C GLN A 186 15.13 -14.87 4.54
N LEU A 187 14.55 -13.68 4.72
CA LEU A 187 14.55 -12.94 5.99
C LEU A 187 13.61 -13.51 7.05
N LYS A 188 12.62 -14.31 6.65
CA LYS A 188 11.65 -14.92 7.58
C LYS A 188 12.17 -16.23 8.19
N LYS A 189 13.29 -16.75 7.68
CA LYS A 189 14.00 -17.92 8.22
C LYS A 189 15.00 -17.48 9.28
#